data_AF-A0A3D5SXR5-F1
#
_entry.id   AF-A0A3D5SXR5-F1
#
_cell.length_a   1.000
_cell.length_b   1.000
_cell.length_c   1.000
_cell.angle_alpha   90.00
_cell.angle_beta   90.00
_cell.angle_gamma   90.00
#
_symmetry.space_group_name_H-M   'P 1'
#
loop_
_entity.id
_entity.type
_entity.pdbx_description
1 polymer ?
#
loop_
_entity_poly.entity_id
_entity_poly.type
_entity_poly.pdbx_seq_one_letter_code
_entity_poly.pdbx_strand_id
1 'polypeptide(L)' 'GLNEAIEELRAAGEIVVVELPGHEGTWSEAGCTRRLVREDGRWQAVPMREGE' A
#
# COMPACT_ATOMS: atom_id res chain seq x y z
N GLY A 1 0.69 -5.20 13.22
CA GLY A 1 0.03 -3.86 13.15
C GLY A 1 0.31 -3.20 11.81
N LEU A 2 -0.18 -1.98 11.53
CA LEU A 2 0.13 -1.30 10.24
C LEU A 2 1.63 -1.04 10.11
N ASN A 3 2.25 -0.46 11.15
CA ASN A 3 3.68 -0.17 11.14
C ASN A 3 4.53 -1.44 10.98
N GLU A 4 4.16 -2.53 11.63
CA GLU A 4 4.84 -3.83 11.48
C GLU A 4 4.77 -4.35 10.04
N ALA A 5 3.60 -4.30 9.38
CA ALA A 5 3.47 -4.68 7.98
C ALA A 5 4.30 -3.76 7.04
N ILE A 6 4.40 -2.47 7.37
CA ILE A 6 5.26 -1.52 6.63
C ILE A 6 6.74 -1.88 6.81
N GLU A 7 7.16 -2.22 8.03
CA GLU A 7 8.53 -2.62 8.34
C GLU A 7 8.90 -3.92 7.63
N GLU A 8 8.01 -4.92 7.63
CA GLU A 8 8.20 -6.19 6.91
C GLU A 8 8.39 -5.97 5.41
N LEU A 9 7.55 -5.13 4.79
CA LEU A 9 7.69 -4.79 3.37
C LEU A 9 9.02 -4.09 3.07
N ARG A 10 9.39 -3.10 3.89
CA ARG A 10 10.67 -2.38 3.73
C ARG A 10 11.87 -3.29 3.93
N ALA A 11 11.80 -4.21 4.90
CA ALA A 11 12.83 -5.22 5.13
C ALA A 11 12.97 -6.20 3.95
N ALA A 12 11.87 -6.49 3.25
CA ALA A 12 11.87 -7.28 2.02
C ALA A 12 12.37 -6.50 0.78
N GLY A 13 12.69 -5.21 0.92
CA GLY A 13 13.16 -4.35 -0.18
C GLY A 13 12.05 -3.64 -0.96
N GLU A 14 10.80 -3.70 -0.48
CA GLU A 14 9.66 -3.02 -1.10
C GLU A 14 9.63 -1.54 -0.71
N ILE A 15 9.20 -0.70 -1.65
CA ILE A 15 8.99 0.74 -1.40
C ILE A 15 7.54 0.93 -0.94
N VAL A 16 7.38 1.54 0.23
CA VAL A 16 6.06 1.85 0.81
C VAL A 16 5.81 3.35 0.77
N VAL A 17 4.79 3.75 0.02
CA VAL A 17 4.30 5.13 -0.09
C VAL A 17 3.02 5.28 0.71
N VAL A 18 2.87 6.40 1.40
CA VAL A 18 1.64 6.75 2.11
C VAL A 18 0.91 7.80 1.29
N GLU A 19 -0.34 7.51 0.93
CA GLU A 19 -1.22 8.47 0.27
C GLU A 19 -1.52 9.62 1.23
N LEU A 20 -1.26 10.85 0.78
CA LEU A 20 -1.58 12.05 1.55
C LEU A 20 -3.03 12.47 1.28
N PRO A 21 -3.69 13.15 2.22
CA PRO A 21 -5.01 13.72 1.98
C PRO A 21 -5.03 14.61 0.73
N GLY A 22 -6.05 14.45 -0.14
CA GLY A 22 -6.17 15.20 -1.39
C GLY A 22 -5.40 14.63 -2.58
N HIS A 23 -4.77 13.46 -2.43
CA HIS A 23 -4.07 12.72 -3.49
C HIS A 23 -4.73 11.37 -3.79
N GLU A 24 -6.02 11.23 -3.44
CA GLU A 24 -6.78 10.00 -3.64
C GLU A 24 -6.74 9.58 -5.11
N GLY A 25 -6.27 8.36 -5.37
CA GLY A 25 -6.26 7.80 -6.73
C GLY A 25 -5.03 8.15 -7.58
N THR A 26 -4.06 8.91 -7.07
CA THR A 26 -2.79 9.22 -7.77
C THR A 26 -1.70 8.15 -7.57
N TRP A 27 -2.07 7.00 -7.02
CA TRP A 27 -1.15 5.88 -6.75
C TRP A 27 -0.47 5.36 -8.03
N SER A 28 -1.14 5.43 -9.18
CA SER A 28 -0.60 5.00 -10.48
C SER A 28 0.54 5.91 -10.94
N GLU A 29 0.43 7.22 -10.70
CA GLU A 29 1.49 8.21 -10.98
C GLU A 29 2.72 7.98 -10.10
N ALA A 30 2.52 7.52 -8.86
CA ALA A 30 3.59 7.11 -7.96
C ALA A 30 4.18 5.72 -8.32
N GLY A 31 3.66 5.03 -9.35
CA GLY A 31 4.09 3.69 -9.75
C GLY A 31 3.72 2.60 -8.75
N CYS A 32 2.77 2.86 -7.84
CA CYS A 32 2.29 1.86 -6.92
C CYS A 32 1.48 0.80 -7.67
N THR A 33 1.72 -0.47 -7.36
CA THR A 33 1.04 -1.61 -8.01
C THR A 33 0.17 -2.41 -7.04
N ARG A 34 0.31 -2.12 -5.75
CA ARG A 34 -0.32 -2.84 -4.64
C ARG A 34 -0.70 -1.85 -3.54
N ARG A 35 -1.80 -2.12 -2.82
CA ARG A 35 -2.22 -1.39 -1.62
C ARG A 35 -2.26 -2.31 -0.41
N LEU A 36 -1.92 -1.76 0.75
CA LEU A 36 -2.16 -2.43 2.02
C LEU A 36 -3.64 -2.28 2.41
N VAL A 37 -4.32 -3.40 2.61
CA VAL A 37 -5.69 -3.48 3.14
C VAL A 37 -5.70 -4.29 4.42
N ARG A 38 -6.62 -3.96 5.33
CA ARG A 38 -6.83 -4.71 6.57
C ARG A 38 -8.04 -5.63 6.41
N GLU A 39 -7.78 -6.92 6.23
CA GLU A 39 -8.79 -7.98 6.09
C GLU A 39 -8.51 -9.06 7.14
N ASP A 40 -9.57 -9.61 7.74
CA ASP A 40 -9.49 -10.65 8.79
C ASP A 40 -8.51 -10.32 9.93
N GLY A 41 -8.42 -9.04 10.27
CA GLY A 41 -7.53 -8.54 11.32
C GLY A 41 -6.05 -8.49 10.95
N ARG A 42 -5.68 -8.83 9.70
CA ARG A 42 -4.30 -8.81 9.19
C ARG A 42 -4.14 -7.78 8.07
N TRP A 43 -2.93 -7.28 7.91
CA TRP A 43 -2.58 -6.40 6.80
C TRP A 43 -2.09 -7.23 5.63
N GLN A 44 -2.63 -6.97 4.43
CA GLN A 44 -2.33 -7.72 3.22
C GLN A 44 -2.10 -6.74 2.07
N ALA A 45 -1.05 -6.98 1.27
CA ALA A 45 -0.80 -6.21 0.06
C ALA A 45 -1.58 -6.84 -1.10
N VAL A 46 -2.61 -6.16 -1.58
CA VAL A 46 -3.44 -6.61 -2.70
C VAL A 46 -3.12 -5.80 -3.96
N PRO A 47 -3.19 -6.40 -5.16
CA PRO A 47 -3.00 -5.67 -6.42
C PRO A 47 -4.00 -4.52 -6.54
N MET A 48 -3.53 -3.36 -6.98
CA MET A 48 -4.40 -2.24 -7.36
C MET A 48 -4.72 -2.34 -8.84
N ARG A 49 -5.97 -2.09 -9.23
CA ARG A 49 -6.35 -1.99 -10.64
C ARG A 49 -6.64 -0.55 -11.01
N GLU A 50 -6.19 -0.16 -12.19
CA GLU A 50 -6.51 1.15 -12.75
C GLU A 50 -8.02 1.26 -12.97
N GLY A 51 -8.66 2.27 -12.35
CA GLY A 51 -10.11 2.51 -12.43
C GLY A 51 -10.96 2.07 -11.23
N GLU A 52 -10.35 1.65 -10.11
CA GLU A 52 -11.03 1.44 -8.81
C GLU A 52 -11.22 2.73 -8.01
#